data_AF-A0A9P5R1W1-F1
#
_entry.id   AF-A0A9P5R1W1-F1
#
_cell.length_a   1.000
_cell.length_b   1.000
_cell.length_c   1.000
_cell.angle_alpha   90.00
_cell.angle_beta   90.00
_cell.angle_gamma   90.00
#
_symmetry.space_group_name_H-M   'P 1'
#
loop_
_entity.id
_entity.type
_entity.pdbx_description
1 polymer ?
#
loop_
_entity_poly.entity_id
_entity_poly.type
_entity_poly.pdbx_seq_one_letter_code
_entity_poly.pdbx_strand_id
1 'polypeptide(L)'
;MATITRTTSAVLDATAETAAAAGNQELPWVSHRGMQNWDESLKHRQTVEHFWKLVQNNPGLARITLPCLGTMDDLSPAFVFDTLASLDHLQELDLVWTSFDVPTLLSAVPQLRRLRANSPKGLYSMTQDFASLRSLYLHANVEVSKLLQVLAHLSGLEELRVKEILPEPYTALCRSTPLSPKFPLIKSLHIDDTSIRKDRYVALLVEKLPSL
;
A
#
# COMPACT_ATOMS: atom_id res chain seq x y z
N MET A 1 -71.87 2.94 24.08
CA MET A 1 -71.06 2.01 23.28
C MET A 1 -70.39 2.82 22.19
N ALA A 2 -69.08 3.05 22.28
CA ALA A 2 -68.34 3.89 21.35
C ALA A 2 -67.30 3.06 20.59
N THR A 3 -67.36 3.18 19.27
CA THR A 3 -66.58 2.48 18.25
C THR A 3 -65.11 2.91 18.27
N ILE A 4 -64.20 1.94 18.16
CA ILE A 4 -62.76 2.16 17.96
C ILE A 4 -62.48 2.13 16.45
N THR A 5 -62.02 3.25 15.90
CA THR A 5 -61.48 3.33 14.54
C THR A 5 -59.97 3.15 14.58
N ARG A 6 -59.47 2.18 13.80
CA ARG A 6 -58.06 1.82 13.62
C ARG A 6 -57.34 2.91 12.80
N THR A 7 -56.27 3.47 13.35
CA THR A 7 -55.29 4.28 12.58
C THR A 7 -53.87 3.94 13.01
N THR A 8 -53.29 2.90 12.44
CA THR A 8 -51.84 2.63 12.50
C THR A 8 -51.43 1.86 11.24
N SER A 9 -51.23 2.58 10.13
CA SER A 9 -50.62 2.01 8.91
C SER A 9 -50.02 3.10 8.01
N ALA A 10 -49.38 4.12 8.60
CA ALA A 10 -48.71 5.17 7.83
C ALA A 10 -47.33 5.56 8.37
N VAL A 11 -46.97 5.15 9.59
CA VAL A 11 -45.69 5.52 10.22
C VAL A 11 -44.59 4.49 9.94
N LEU A 12 -44.94 3.26 9.57
CA LEU A 12 -43.97 2.20 9.25
C LEU A 12 -43.51 2.21 7.79
N ASP A 13 -44.27 2.78 6.85
CA ASP A 13 -43.84 2.88 5.45
C ASP A 13 -42.87 4.03 5.21
N ALA A 14 -42.99 5.14 5.96
CA ALA A 14 -42.10 6.28 5.81
C ALA A 14 -40.64 5.99 6.23
N THR A 15 -40.41 5.00 7.10
CA THR A 15 -39.07 4.58 7.52
C THR A 15 -38.45 3.51 6.61
N ALA A 16 -39.28 2.77 5.86
CA ALA A 16 -38.80 1.85 4.83
C ALA A 16 -38.45 2.59 3.51
N GLU A 17 -39.22 3.62 3.13
CA GLU A 17 -38.91 4.42 1.94
C GLU A 17 -37.66 5.31 2.09
N THR A 18 -37.35 5.78 3.30
CA THR A 18 -36.09 6.52 3.54
C THR A 18 -34.86 5.62 3.58
N ALA A 19 -35.00 4.34 3.89
CA ALA A 19 -33.91 3.37 3.79
C ALA A 19 -33.65 2.94 2.33
N ALA A 20 -34.71 2.85 1.50
CA ALA A 20 -34.60 2.52 0.08
C ALA A 20 -34.01 3.67 -0.76
N ALA A 21 -34.22 4.92 -0.38
CA ALA A 21 -33.67 6.09 -1.08
C ALA A 21 -32.18 6.37 -0.80
N ALA A 22 -31.56 5.68 0.17
CA ALA A 22 -30.12 5.74 0.41
C ALA A 22 -29.30 4.82 -0.52
N GLY A 23 -29.98 4.00 -1.33
CA GLY A 23 -29.36 3.16 -2.34
C GLY A 23 -29.05 3.98 -3.60
N ASN A 24 -27.77 4.09 -3.94
CA ASN A 24 -27.19 4.73 -5.13
C ASN A 24 -26.69 6.17 -4.99
N GLN A 25 -26.06 6.53 -3.87
CA GLN A 25 -24.97 7.51 -3.99
C GLN A 25 -23.79 6.82 -4.68
N GLU A 26 -23.66 7.02 -5.98
CA GLU A 26 -22.43 6.70 -6.71
C GLU A 26 -21.29 7.50 -6.10
N LEU A 27 -20.32 6.80 -5.51
CA LEU A 27 -19.10 7.40 -5.00
C LEU A 27 -18.12 7.52 -6.18
N PRO A 28 -17.82 8.73 -6.68
CA PRO A 28 -17.09 8.90 -7.93
C PRO A 28 -15.63 8.42 -7.86
N TRP A 29 -15.13 8.12 -6.66
CA TRP A 29 -13.78 7.60 -6.41
C TRP A 29 -13.75 6.09 -6.16
N VAL A 30 -14.85 5.35 -6.30
CA VAL A 30 -14.88 3.89 -6.19
C VAL A 30 -15.07 3.27 -7.57
N SER A 31 -14.08 2.51 -8.03
CA SER A 31 -14.13 1.73 -9.27
C SER A 31 -15.02 0.49 -9.12
N HIS A 32 -15.67 0.09 -10.20
CA HIS A 32 -16.56 -1.08 -10.24
C HIS A 32 -15.82 -2.41 -10.50
N ARG A 33 -14.48 -2.42 -10.37
CA ARG A 33 -13.64 -3.49 -10.92
C ARG A 33 -13.49 -4.64 -9.92
N GLY A 34 -14.46 -5.56 -9.89
CA GLY A 34 -14.41 -6.80 -9.08
C GLY A 34 -15.75 -7.29 -8.53
N MET A 35 -16.86 -6.66 -8.92
CA MET A 35 -18.15 -6.82 -8.25
C MET A 35 -18.96 -8.01 -8.77
N GLN A 36 -18.74 -9.21 -8.21
CA GLN A 36 -19.65 -10.34 -8.43
C GLN A 36 -20.73 -10.50 -7.33
N ASN A 37 -20.55 -9.91 -6.14
CA ASN A 37 -21.53 -9.95 -5.03
C ASN A 37 -21.87 -8.54 -4.53
N TRP A 38 -23.12 -8.11 -4.74
CA TRP A 38 -23.54 -6.71 -4.56
C TRP A 38 -23.76 -6.29 -3.08
N ASP A 39 -24.27 -7.16 -2.20
CA ASP A 39 -24.54 -6.81 -0.79
C ASP A 39 -23.27 -6.72 0.07
N GLU A 40 -22.27 -7.58 -0.18
CA GLU A 40 -20.97 -7.44 0.45
C GLU A 40 -20.31 -6.12 0.03
N SER A 41 -20.57 -5.63 -1.19
CA SER A 41 -19.90 -4.43 -1.71
C SER A 41 -20.27 -3.13 -0.99
N LEU A 42 -21.52 -2.93 -0.56
CA LEU A 42 -21.95 -1.64 0.00
C LEU A 42 -21.36 -1.38 1.40
N LYS A 43 -21.41 -2.38 2.29
CA LYS A 43 -20.83 -2.27 3.63
C LYS A 43 -19.31 -2.09 3.57
N HIS A 44 -18.63 -2.80 2.66
CA HIS A 44 -17.20 -2.62 2.44
C HIS A 44 -16.88 -1.21 1.91
N ARG A 45 -17.64 -0.71 0.94
CA ARG A 45 -17.52 0.67 0.43
C ARG A 45 -17.68 1.72 1.52
N GLN A 46 -18.73 1.63 2.32
CA GLN A 46 -18.96 2.55 3.45
C GLN A 46 -17.80 2.47 4.46
N THR A 47 -17.29 1.27 4.73
CA THR A 47 -16.15 1.09 5.64
C THR A 47 -14.89 1.76 5.10
N VAL A 48 -14.59 1.56 3.82
CA VAL A 48 -13.46 2.18 3.13
C VAL A 48 -13.61 3.70 3.08
N GLU A 49 -14.80 4.20 2.76
CA GLU A 49 -15.10 5.62 2.74
C GLU A 49 -14.95 6.26 4.12
N HIS A 50 -15.52 5.64 5.17
CA HIS A 50 -15.35 6.11 6.54
C HIS A 50 -13.89 6.11 6.96
N PHE A 51 -13.12 5.09 6.59
CA PHE A 51 -11.69 5.06 6.84
C PHE A 51 -10.98 6.27 6.21
N TRP A 52 -11.20 6.57 4.94
CA TRP A 52 -10.54 7.70 4.29
C TRP A 52 -11.03 9.07 4.77
N LYS A 53 -12.31 9.20 5.12
CA LYS A 53 -12.82 10.39 5.82
C LYS A 53 -12.15 10.59 7.16
N LEU A 54 -11.92 9.51 7.93
CA LEU A 54 -11.17 9.58 9.18
C LEU A 54 -9.73 10.01 8.93
N VAL A 55 -9.09 9.49 7.88
CA VAL A 55 -7.74 9.93 7.50
C VAL A 55 -7.70 11.43 7.18
N GLN A 56 -8.63 11.93 6.36
CA GLN A 56 -8.72 13.35 5.99
C GLN A 56 -8.98 14.27 7.19
N ASN A 57 -9.83 13.84 8.12
CA ASN A 57 -10.16 14.62 9.33
C ASN A 57 -9.03 14.64 10.38
N ASN A 58 -7.94 13.90 10.17
CA ASN A 58 -6.82 13.82 11.10
C ASN A 58 -5.50 14.15 10.39
N PRO A 59 -5.25 15.42 10.02
CA PRO A 59 -4.04 15.83 9.29
C PRO A 59 -2.73 15.60 10.08
N GLY A 60 -2.82 15.42 11.40
CA GLY A 60 -1.70 15.09 12.27
C GLY A 60 -1.24 13.61 12.21
N LEU A 61 -1.84 12.77 11.37
CA LEU A 61 -1.48 11.36 11.28
C LEU A 61 -0.03 11.18 10.80
N ALA A 62 0.81 10.64 11.68
CA ALA A 62 2.19 10.29 11.35
C ALA A 62 2.35 8.87 10.80
N ARG A 63 1.35 8.01 11.03
CA ARG A 63 1.37 6.60 10.63
C ARG A 63 0.00 6.16 10.15
N ILE A 64 -0.02 5.47 9.02
CA ILE A 64 -1.23 4.84 8.48
C ILE A 64 -0.94 3.36 8.23
N THR A 65 -1.82 2.52 8.73
CA THR A 65 -1.87 1.09 8.39
C THR A 65 -3.21 0.81 7.74
N LEU A 66 -3.17 0.44 6.46
CA LEU A 66 -4.40 0.17 5.73
C LEU A 66 -5.06 -1.11 6.26
N PRO A 67 -6.39 -1.10 6.46
CA PRO A 67 -7.10 -2.28 6.91
C PRO A 67 -7.04 -3.36 5.82
N CYS A 68 -7.05 -4.63 6.24
CA CYS A 68 -7.12 -5.78 5.34
C CYS A 68 -8.53 -5.92 4.76
N LEU A 69 -8.91 -5.00 3.87
CA LEU A 69 -10.17 -5.02 3.14
C LEU A 69 -9.83 -5.23 1.67
N GLY A 70 -10.36 -6.29 1.06
CA GLY A 70 -10.11 -6.61 -0.35
C GLY A 70 -10.53 -5.51 -1.34
N THR A 71 -11.33 -4.54 -0.86
CA THR A 71 -11.85 -3.40 -1.62
C THR A 71 -10.97 -2.15 -1.54
N MET A 72 -9.80 -2.20 -0.90
CA MET A 72 -8.90 -1.02 -0.84
C MET A 72 -8.34 -0.66 -2.23
N ASP A 73 -8.21 -1.64 -3.11
CA ASP A 73 -7.83 -1.44 -4.52
C ASP A 73 -8.98 -0.90 -5.38
N ASP A 74 -10.22 -0.89 -4.88
CA ASP A 74 -11.36 -0.34 -5.61
C ASP A 74 -11.31 1.19 -5.67
N LEU A 75 -10.52 1.85 -4.82
CA LEU A 75 -10.44 3.29 -4.81
C LEU A 75 -9.63 3.83 -5.98
N SER A 76 -10.04 5.01 -6.46
CA SER A 76 -9.25 5.83 -7.36
C SER A 76 -7.88 6.10 -6.74
N PRO A 77 -6.77 5.68 -7.38
CA PRO A 77 -5.43 5.97 -6.89
C PRO A 77 -5.18 7.47 -6.72
N ALA A 78 -5.77 8.31 -7.59
CA ALA A 78 -5.65 9.76 -7.50
C ALA A 78 -6.23 10.30 -6.18
N PHE A 79 -7.45 9.86 -5.81
CA PHE A 79 -8.08 10.26 -4.55
C PHE A 79 -7.22 9.86 -3.33
N VAL A 80 -6.66 8.65 -3.37
CA VAL A 80 -5.80 8.15 -2.30
C VAL A 80 -4.52 8.97 -2.21
N PHE A 81 -3.85 9.22 -3.34
CA PHE A 81 -2.61 9.99 -3.36
C PHE A 81 -2.81 11.44 -2.95
N ASP A 82 -3.89 12.10 -3.40
CA ASP A 82 -4.22 13.46 -2.97
C ASP A 82 -4.48 13.52 -1.46
N THR A 83 -5.19 12.52 -0.94
CA THR A 83 -5.44 12.41 0.51
C THR A 83 -4.14 12.22 1.28
N LEU A 84 -3.26 11.31 0.86
CA LEU A 84 -1.98 11.08 1.52
C LEU A 84 -1.03 12.28 1.40
N ALA A 85 -1.03 12.97 0.27
CA ALA A 85 -0.24 14.18 0.04
C ALA A 85 -0.64 15.34 0.97
N SER A 86 -1.91 15.37 1.42
CA SER A 86 -2.39 16.37 2.38
C SER A 86 -1.92 16.14 3.83
N LEU A 87 -1.25 15.03 4.12
CA LEU A 87 -0.81 14.65 5.46
C LEU A 87 0.66 15.01 5.67
N ASP A 88 0.92 16.26 6.02
CA ASP A 88 2.28 16.83 6.18
C ASP A 88 3.16 16.05 7.18
N HIS A 89 2.53 15.35 8.13
CA HIS A 89 3.23 14.62 9.18
C HIS A 89 3.40 13.12 8.90
N LEU A 90 2.87 12.60 7.79
CA LEU A 90 2.88 11.17 7.47
C LEU A 90 4.30 10.65 7.24
N GLN A 91 4.79 9.81 8.15
CA GLN A 91 6.13 9.22 8.08
C GLN A 91 6.12 7.72 7.81
N GLU A 92 5.04 7.02 8.17
CA GLU A 92 4.96 5.56 8.06
C GLU A 92 3.68 5.12 7.35
N LEU A 93 3.83 4.27 6.35
CA LEU A 93 2.72 3.78 5.54
C LEU A 93 2.83 2.28 5.30
N ASP A 94 1.77 1.56 5.63
CA ASP A 94 1.63 0.12 5.38
C ASP A 94 0.57 -0.14 4.29
N LEU A 95 1.06 -0.63 3.16
CA LEU A 95 0.37 -0.91 1.89
C LEU A 95 0.31 -2.40 1.55
N VAL A 96 0.51 -3.31 2.51
CA VAL A 96 0.53 -4.77 2.26
C VAL A 96 -0.71 -5.29 1.51
N TRP A 97 -1.83 -4.60 1.61
CA TRP A 97 -3.11 -5.01 1.02
C TRP A 97 -3.54 -4.14 -0.17
N THR A 98 -2.61 -3.40 -0.77
CA THR A 98 -2.89 -2.53 -1.91
C THR A 98 -1.84 -2.67 -2.99
N SER A 99 -2.26 -2.40 -4.22
CA SER A 99 -1.44 -2.55 -5.41
C SER A 99 -1.05 -1.20 -6.03
N PHE A 100 -0.80 -0.19 -5.18
CA PHE A 100 -0.41 1.15 -5.61
C PHE A 100 0.95 1.18 -6.29
N ASP A 101 1.10 2.12 -7.21
CA ASP A 101 2.38 2.44 -7.85
C ASP A 101 3.28 3.18 -6.86
N VAL A 102 4.38 2.54 -6.46
CA VAL A 102 5.29 3.08 -5.44
C VAL A 102 6.02 4.34 -5.90
N PRO A 103 6.56 4.46 -7.12
CA PRO A 103 7.18 5.70 -7.58
C PRO A 103 6.23 6.90 -7.50
N THR A 104 4.97 6.72 -7.93
CA THR A 104 3.95 7.78 -7.86
C THR A 104 3.63 8.14 -6.41
N LEU A 105 3.46 7.14 -5.55
CA LEU A 105 3.20 7.34 -4.12
C LEU A 105 4.33 8.11 -3.42
N LEU A 106 5.59 7.69 -3.61
CA LEU A 106 6.73 8.34 -2.97
C LEU A 106 6.95 9.76 -3.49
N SER A 107 6.50 10.05 -4.73
CA SER A 107 6.47 11.41 -5.28
C SER A 107 5.38 12.27 -4.63
N ALA A 108 4.21 11.68 -4.36
CA ALA A 108 3.10 12.36 -3.70
C ALA A 108 3.34 12.59 -2.19
N VAL A 109 4.11 11.71 -1.55
CA VAL A 109 4.42 11.76 -0.10
C VAL A 109 5.95 11.79 0.11
N PRO A 110 6.64 12.88 -0.29
CA PRO A 110 8.10 12.95 -0.28
C PRO A 110 8.71 12.89 1.13
N GLN A 111 7.92 13.15 2.17
CA GLN A 111 8.33 13.08 3.58
C GLN A 111 8.34 11.66 4.17
N LEU A 112 7.83 10.66 3.44
CA LEU A 112 7.66 9.30 3.94
C LEU A 112 9.02 8.67 4.30
N ARG A 113 9.10 8.09 5.51
CA ARG A 113 10.33 7.47 6.04
C ARG A 113 10.26 5.95 6.09
N ARG A 114 9.08 5.37 6.31
CA ARG A 114 8.90 3.92 6.34
C ARG A 114 7.78 3.50 5.41
N LEU A 115 8.08 2.54 4.55
CA LEU A 115 7.13 1.92 3.65
C LEU A 115 7.13 0.42 3.86
N ARG A 116 5.93 -0.13 4.07
CA ARG A 116 5.70 -1.57 3.99
C ARG A 116 4.77 -1.86 2.83
N ALA A 117 5.13 -2.78 1.95
CA ALA A 117 4.33 -3.10 0.77
C ALA A 117 4.40 -4.59 0.43
N ASN A 118 3.37 -5.12 -0.20
CA ASN A 118 3.34 -6.46 -0.77
C ASN A 118 3.33 -6.34 -2.30
N SER A 119 4.36 -6.87 -2.95
CA SER A 119 4.51 -6.87 -4.41
C SER A 119 4.17 -5.51 -5.06
N PRO A 120 4.80 -4.41 -4.62
CA PRO A 120 4.45 -3.07 -5.07
C PRO A 120 4.59 -2.89 -6.58
N LYS A 121 3.58 -2.29 -7.22
CA LYS A 121 3.64 -1.93 -8.63
C LYS A 121 4.68 -0.83 -8.84
N GLY A 122 5.36 -0.89 -9.98
CA GLY A 122 6.32 0.14 -10.41
C GLY A 122 7.63 0.20 -9.60
N LEU A 123 7.81 -0.63 -8.57
CA LEU A 123 9.00 -0.59 -7.72
C LEU A 123 10.29 -0.75 -8.54
N TYR A 124 10.32 -1.66 -9.50
CA TYR A 124 11.49 -1.93 -10.35
C TYR A 124 11.68 -0.94 -11.51
N SER A 125 10.76 0.00 -11.69
CA SER A 125 10.79 1.02 -12.75
C SER A 125 11.03 2.43 -12.20
N MET A 126 11.58 2.54 -11.00
CA MET A 126 11.98 3.81 -10.41
C MET A 126 13.07 4.47 -11.26
N THR A 127 12.94 5.78 -11.49
CA THR A 127 13.89 6.58 -12.30
C THR A 127 14.51 7.74 -11.53
N GLN A 128 13.99 8.04 -10.34
CA GLN A 128 14.44 9.13 -9.48
C GLN A 128 14.79 8.59 -8.09
N ASP A 129 15.60 9.34 -7.34
CA ASP A 129 16.03 8.98 -6.00
C ASP A 129 15.03 9.44 -4.92
N PHE A 130 14.72 8.57 -3.97
CA PHE A 130 13.82 8.85 -2.84
C PHE A 130 14.58 8.82 -1.50
N ALA A 131 15.41 9.84 -1.30
CA ALA A 131 16.34 9.94 -0.16
C ALA A 131 15.68 10.06 1.22
N SER A 132 14.38 10.37 1.30
CA SER A 132 13.64 10.45 2.56
C SER A 132 13.33 9.09 3.16
N LEU A 133 13.20 8.06 2.32
CA LEU A 133 12.84 6.71 2.75
C LEU A 133 14.01 6.07 3.49
N ARG A 134 13.77 5.69 4.75
CA ARG A 134 14.77 5.10 5.66
C ARG A 134 14.55 3.62 5.89
N SER A 135 13.30 3.14 5.81
CA SER A 135 12.95 1.74 6.05
C SER A 135 12.01 1.25 4.96
N LEU A 136 12.37 0.13 4.34
CA LEU A 136 11.56 -0.53 3.33
C LEU A 136 11.34 -1.99 3.75
N TYR A 137 10.07 -2.37 3.92
CA TYR A 137 9.67 -3.76 4.10
C TYR A 137 8.86 -4.25 2.90
N LEU A 138 9.46 -5.15 2.13
CA LEU A 138 8.81 -5.88 1.05
C LEU A 138 8.29 -7.23 1.56
N HIS A 139 6.98 -7.34 1.74
CA HIS A 139 6.30 -8.60 2.01
C HIS A 139 6.12 -9.42 0.72
N ALA A 140 7.17 -9.52 -0.10
CA ALA A 140 7.16 -10.23 -1.36
C ALA A 140 8.50 -10.91 -1.61
N ASN A 141 8.45 -11.88 -2.53
CA ASN A 141 9.61 -12.63 -2.96
C ASN A 141 10.32 -11.81 -4.03
N VAL A 142 11.63 -11.55 -3.86
CA VAL A 142 12.39 -10.63 -4.72
C VAL A 142 13.65 -11.29 -5.28
N GLU A 143 13.96 -11.00 -6.54
CA GLU A 143 15.25 -11.35 -7.15
C GLU A 143 16.32 -10.33 -6.72
N VAL A 144 17.58 -10.76 -6.56
CA VAL A 144 18.66 -9.88 -6.10
C VAL A 144 18.93 -8.77 -7.12
N SER A 145 18.99 -9.07 -8.42
CA SER A 145 19.19 -8.06 -9.47
C SER A 145 18.14 -6.95 -9.45
N LYS A 146 16.86 -7.31 -9.30
CA LYS A 146 15.74 -6.39 -9.18
C LYS A 146 15.84 -5.55 -7.91
N LEU A 147 16.22 -6.17 -6.79
CA LEU A 147 16.39 -5.47 -5.52
C LEU A 147 17.53 -4.44 -5.61
N LEU A 148 18.67 -4.79 -6.23
CA LEU A 148 19.78 -3.86 -6.42
C LEU A 148 19.39 -2.65 -7.29
N GLN A 149 18.56 -2.85 -8.31
CA GLN A 149 18.00 -1.74 -9.11
C GLN A 149 17.19 -0.78 -8.25
N VAL A 150 16.32 -1.30 -7.37
CA VAL A 150 15.53 -0.47 -6.45
C VAL A 150 16.43 0.30 -5.49
N LEU A 151 17.43 -0.36 -4.92
CA LEU A 151 18.34 0.25 -3.94
C LEU A 151 19.17 1.39 -4.54
N ALA A 152 19.47 1.38 -5.84
CA ALA A 152 20.16 2.47 -6.51
C ALA A 152 19.38 3.80 -6.50
N HIS A 153 18.09 3.76 -6.19
CA HIS A 153 17.16 4.89 -6.16
C HIS A 153 16.64 5.19 -4.74
N LEU A 154 17.23 4.58 -3.71
CA LEU A 154 16.86 4.78 -2.30
C LEU A 154 18.11 5.16 -1.49
N SER A 155 18.78 6.25 -1.87
CA SER A 155 20.09 6.62 -1.30
C SER A 155 20.10 6.85 0.21
N GLY A 156 18.93 7.14 0.80
CA GLY A 156 18.75 7.36 2.24
C GLY A 156 18.39 6.10 3.04
N LEU A 157 18.21 4.95 2.39
CA LEU A 157 17.72 3.74 3.05
C LEU A 157 18.71 3.23 4.11
N GLU A 158 18.20 2.89 5.29
CA GLU A 158 18.98 2.38 6.41
C GLU A 158 18.55 0.96 6.81
N GLU A 159 17.29 0.62 6.59
CA GLU A 159 16.71 -0.67 6.94
C GLU A 159 16.02 -1.27 5.72
N LEU A 160 16.41 -2.50 5.38
CA LEU A 160 15.78 -3.29 4.35
C LEU A 160 15.27 -4.60 4.95
N ARG A 161 13.99 -4.86 4.76
CA ARG A 161 13.37 -6.15 5.08
C ARG A 161 12.72 -6.72 3.84
N VAL A 162 12.99 -8.00 3.58
CA VAL A 162 12.37 -8.74 2.48
C VAL A 162 11.82 -10.06 3.00
N LYS A 163 10.71 -10.53 2.43
CA LYS A 163 10.15 -11.83 2.79
C LYS A 163 11.10 -12.94 2.40
N GLU A 164 11.51 -12.98 1.13
CA GLU A 164 12.27 -14.08 0.57
C GLU A 164 13.10 -13.58 -0.62
N ILE A 165 14.32 -14.11 -0.77
CA ILE A 165 15.15 -13.89 -1.96
C ILE A 165 14.99 -15.08 -2.92
N LEU A 166 14.58 -14.79 -4.16
CA LEU A 166 14.39 -15.80 -5.19
C LEU A 166 15.70 -16.15 -5.91
N PRO A 167 15.86 -17.42 -6.32
CA PRO A 167 16.91 -17.81 -7.24
C PRO A 167 16.81 -17.07 -8.57
N GLU A 168 17.92 -16.51 -9.04
CA GLU A 168 18.01 -15.94 -10.38
C GLU A 168 19.18 -16.50 -11.20
N PRO A 169 19.12 -16.46 -12.55
CA PRO A 169 20.21 -16.87 -13.40
C PRO A 169 21.44 -15.99 -13.14
N TYR A 170 22.64 -16.60 -13.05
CA TYR A 170 23.89 -15.88 -12.80
C TYR A 170 24.17 -14.78 -13.84
N THR A 171 23.66 -14.93 -15.07
CA THR A 171 23.77 -13.94 -16.14
C THR A 171 23.02 -12.64 -15.86
N ALA A 172 21.96 -12.68 -15.03
CA ALA A 172 21.23 -11.48 -14.60
C ALA A 172 22.05 -10.67 -13.59
N LEU A 173 22.71 -11.36 -12.65
CA LEU A 173 23.55 -10.76 -11.60
C LEU A 173 24.76 -10.00 -12.15
N CYS A 174 25.45 -10.53 -13.16
CA CYS A 174 26.60 -9.86 -13.77
C CYS A 174 26.23 -8.61 -14.57
N ARG A 175 24.98 -8.49 -15.04
CA ARG A 175 24.48 -7.33 -15.80
C ARG A 175 23.91 -6.24 -14.92
N SER A 176 23.49 -6.59 -13.70
CA SER A 176 22.81 -5.67 -12.79
C SER A 176 23.74 -4.83 -11.91
N THR A 177 25.06 -4.85 -12.14
CA THR A 177 26.01 -3.91 -11.51
C THR A 177 26.10 -2.63 -12.34
N PRO A 178 25.53 -1.51 -11.88
CA PRO A 178 25.80 -0.22 -12.49
C PRO A 178 27.25 0.19 -12.16
N LEU A 179 27.90 0.93 -13.07
CA LEU A 179 29.34 1.24 -13.02
C LEU A 179 29.76 2.17 -11.85
N SER A 180 28.81 2.71 -11.07
CA SER A 180 29.02 3.32 -9.74
C SER A 180 27.67 3.78 -9.17
N PRO A 181 26.90 2.92 -8.50
CA PRO A 181 25.69 3.33 -7.81
C PRO A 181 26.12 3.85 -6.45
N LYS A 182 25.62 5.01 -6.07
CA LYS A 182 25.65 5.45 -4.68
C LYS A 182 24.65 4.57 -3.91
N PHE A 183 25.08 3.37 -3.52
CA PHE A 183 24.23 2.48 -2.74
C PHE A 183 23.94 3.09 -1.37
N PRO A 184 22.74 2.85 -0.82
CA PRO A 184 22.43 3.25 0.54
C PRO A 184 23.36 2.62 1.56
N LEU A 185 23.58 3.34 2.65
CA LEU A 185 24.29 2.84 3.84
C LEU A 185 23.31 2.02 4.69
N ILE A 186 22.99 0.81 4.23
CA ILE A 186 22.10 -0.10 4.95
C ILE A 186 22.79 -0.52 6.25
N LYS A 187 22.09 -0.33 7.36
CA LYS A 187 22.50 -0.69 8.73
C LYS A 187 21.86 -1.98 9.19
N SER A 188 20.67 -2.29 8.68
CA SER A 188 19.94 -3.51 9.03
C SER A 188 19.35 -4.18 7.81
N LEU A 189 19.62 -5.48 7.66
CA LEU A 189 19.07 -6.34 6.64
C LEU A 189 18.33 -7.51 7.30
N HIS A 190 17.05 -7.66 6.98
CA HIS A 190 16.21 -8.74 7.47
C HIS A 190 15.62 -9.55 6.31
N ILE A 191 15.73 -10.87 6.41
CA ILE A 191 15.14 -11.81 5.45
C ILE A 191 14.26 -12.77 6.25
N ASP A 192 12.95 -12.75 6.02
CA ASP A 192 11.99 -13.51 6.84
C ASP A 192 12.10 -15.03 6.60
N ASP A 193 12.26 -15.45 5.33
CA ASP A 193 12.42 -16.85 4.93
C ASP A 193 13.86 -17.11 4.46
N THR A 194 14.64 -17.75 5.33
CA THR A 194 16.00 -18.21 5.05
C THR A 194 16.04 -19.73 4.92
N SER A 195 15.30 -20.30 3.97
CA SER A 195 15.51 -21.72 3.64
C SER A 195 16.95 -21.97 3.17
N ILE A 196 17.60 -23.02 3.70
CA ILE A 196 19.04 -23.38 3.51
C ILE A 196 19.53 -23.38 2.04
N ARG A 197 18.62 -23.53 1.07
CA ARG A 197 18.99 -23.52 -0.37
C ARG A 197 19.26 -22.13 -0.95
N LYS A 198 19.14 -21.06 -0.15
CA LYS A 198 19.16 -19.67 -0.62
C LYS A 198 20.32 -18.84 -0.09
N ASP A 199 21.16 -19.38 0.79
CA ASP A 199 22.28 -18.69 1.44
C ASP A 199 23.23 -18.03 0.43
N ARG A 200 23.45 -18.67 -0.72
CA ARG A 200 24.29 -18.09 -1.79
C ARG A 200 23.76 -16.76 -2.33
N TYR A 201 22.44 -16.59 -2.40
CA TYR A 201 21.82 -15.35 -2.90
C TYR A 201 21.83 -14.25 -1.84
N VAL A 202 21.68 -14.64 -0.57
CA VAL A 202 21.87 -13.74 0.56
C VAL A 202 23.31 -13.23 0.60
N ALA A 203 24.30 -14.12 0.48
CA ALA A 203 25.71 -13.77 0.43
C ALA A 203 26.03 -12.81 -0.72
N LEU A 204 25.46 -13.05 -1.92
CA LEU A 204 25.60 -12.15 -3.07
C LEU A 204 25.02 -10.76 -2.79
N LEU A 205 23.84 -10.68 -2.15
CA LEU A 205 23.26 -9.39 -1.77
C LEU A 205 24.18 -8.66 -0.79
N VAL A 206 24.65 -9.33 0.25
CA VAL A 206 25.55 -8.75 1.27
C VAL A 206 26.86 -8.28 0.64
N GLU A 207 27.46 -9.04 -0.27
CA GLU A 207 28.70 -8.64 -0.99
C GLU A 207 28.53 -7.33 -1.76
N LYS A 208 27.31 -7.03 -2.25
CA LYS A 208 27.02 -5.79 -2.99
C LYS A 208 26.64 -4.61 -2.10
N LEU A 209 26.47 -4.82 -0.79
CA LEU A 209 26.13 -3.78 0.17
C LEU A 209 27.40 -3.36 0.92
N PRO A 210 27.99 -2.18 0.62
CA PRO A 210 29.34 -1.83 1.08
C PRO A 210 29.44 -1.55 2.59
N SER A 211 28.34 -1.56 3.33
CA SER A 211 28.26 -1.14 4.74
C SER A 211 27.74 -2.20 5.72
N LEU A 212 27.49 -3.42 5.26
CA LEU A 212 26.96 -4.54 6.06
C LEU A 212 28.05 -5.55 6.46
#